data_AF-A0A377BJZ4-F1
#
_entry.id   AF-A0A377BJZ4-F1
#
_cell.length_a   1.000
_cell.length_b   1.000
_cell.length_c   1.000
_cell.angle_alpha   90.00
_cell.angle_beta   90.00
_cell.angle_gamma   90.00
#
_symmetry.space_group_name_H-M   'P 1'
#
loop_
_entity.id
_entity.type
_entity.pdbx_description
1 polymer ?
#
loop_
_entity_poly.entity_id
_entity_poly.type
_entity_poly.pdbx_seq_one_letter_code
_entity_poly.pdbx_strand_id
1 'polypeptide(L)' 'MLTNSETQLASAYYNVRIGGDMALLKGMMRLLIERDDAASAAGRPSLLDDEFIQTHTVGFDELRRDVLIPSGKISNVFLD' A
#
# COMPACT_ATOMS: atom_id res chain seq x y z
N MET A 1 -33.92 -13.69 4.40
CA MET A 1 -34.34 -14.82 3.56
C MET A 1 -35.79 -14.63 3.15
N LEU A 2 -35.99 -14.14 1.93
CA LEU A 2 -37.29 -14.05 1.25
C LEU A 2 -37.10 -14.30 -0.26
N THR A 3 -35.90 -13.99 -0.81
CA THR A 3 -35.53 -14.16 -2.23
C THR A 3 -34.34 -15.10 -2.48
N ASN A 4 -33.72 -15.67 -1.45
CA ASN A 4 -32.54 -16.55 -1.53
C ASN A 4 -31.35 -15.98 -2.36
N SER A 5 -31.29 -14.66 -2.52
CA SER A 5 -30.21 -13.95 -3.21
C SER A 5 -29.32 -13.20 -2.22
N GLU A 6 -28.01 -13.22 -2.48
CA GLU A 6 -26.99 -12.53 -1.70
C GLU A 6 -26.33 -11.41 -2.52
N THR A 7 -25.89 -10.35 -1.85
CA THR A 7 -25.06 -9.31 -2.45
C THR A 7 -23.62 -9.57 -2.02
N GLN A 8 -22.72 -9.73 -2.99
CA GLN A 8 -21.30 -9.83 -2.67
C GLN A 8 -20.81 -8.50 -2.10
N LEU A 9 -20.37 -8.52 -0.84
CA LEU A 9 -19.93 -7.30 -0.13
C LEU A 9 -18.47 -6.95 -0.40
N ALA A 10 -17.63 -7.95 -0.68
CA ALA A 10 -16.20 -7.76 -0.90
C ALA A 10 -15.67 -8.74 -1.95
N SER A 11 -14.73 -8.26 -2.76
CA SER A 11 -14.00 -9.10 -3.73
C SER A 11 -12.88 -9.92 -3.08
N ALA A 12 -12.37 -9.48 -1.92
CA ALA A 12 -11.30 -10.15 -1.20
C ALA A 12 -11.44 -9.97 0.32
N TYR A 13 -10.96 -10.96 1.08
CA TYR A 13 -10.91 -10.91 2.54
C TYR A 13 -9.55 -11.40 3.02
N TYR A 14 -8.79 -10.52 3.68
CA TYR A 14 -7.44 -10.80 4.15
C TYR A 14 -7.40 -10.84 5.68
N ASN A 15 -7.16 -12.03 6.23
CA ASN A 15 -6.96 -12.22 7.67
C ASN A 15 -5.50 -11.95 8.03
N VAL A 16 -5.18 -10.70 8.32
CA VAL A 16 -3.87 -10.34 8.87
C VAL A 16 -3.73 -10.82 10.31
N ARG A 17 -2.48 -11.05 10.74
CA ARG A 17 -2.19 -11.29 12.16
C ARG A 17 -2.51 -10.03 12.97
N ILE A 18 -2.72 -10.20 14.27
CA ILE A 18 -2.87 -9.06 15.20
C ILE A 18 -1.67 -8.12 15.03
N GLY A 19 -1.94 -6.82 14.86
CA GLY A 19 -0.91 -5.80 14.60
C GLY A 19 -0.34 -5.79 13.18
N GLY A 20 -0.84 -6.63 12.28
CA GLY A 20 -0.32 -6.79 10.91
C GLY A 20 -0.83 -5.77 9.90
N ASP A 21 -1.84 -4.97 10.23
CA ASP A 21 -2.47 -4.01 9.30
C ASP A 21 -1.45 -3.00 8.75
N MET A 22 -0.61 -2.45 9.63
CA MET A 22 0.38 -1.45 9.22
C MET A 22 1.45 -2.05 8.30
N ALA A 23 1.84 -3.30 8.53
CA ALA A 23 2.77 -4.02 7.65
C ALA A 23 2.14 -4.30 6.28
N LEU A 24 0.85 -4.67 6.25
CA LEU A 24 0.11 -4.85 5.00
C LEU A 24 0.04 -3.53 4.22
N LEU A 25 -0.34 -2.43 4.86
CA LEU A 25 -0.43 -1.11 4.23
C LEU A 25 0.92 -0.62 3.72
N LYS A 26 2.00 -0.73 4.50
CA LYS A 26 3.36 -0.38 4.03
C LYS A 26 3.80 -1.26 2.86
N GLY A 27 3.44 -2.54 2.86
CA GLY A 27 3.70 -3.45 1.73
C GLY A 27 2.97 -3.01 0.45
N MET A 28 1.71 -2.58 0.57
CA MET A 28 0.94 -2.04 -0.56
C MET A 28 1.54 -0.73 -1.08
N MET A 29 1.93 0.19 -0.18
CA MET A 29 2.60 1.44 -0.54
C MET A 29 3.88 1.17 -1.33
N ARG A 30 4.73 0.28 -0.82
CA ARG A 30 5.96 -0.13 -1.48
C ARG A 30 5.71 -0.65 -2.89
N LEU A 31 4.74 -1.56 -3.04
CA LEU A 31 4.39 -2.14 -4.33
C LEU A 31 3.91 -1.09 -5.33
N LEU A 32 3.15 -0.09 -4.88
CA LEU A 32 2.71 1.02 -5.72
C LEU A 32 3.89 1.88 -6.17
N ILE A 33 4.76 2.28 -5.24
CA ILE A 33 5.96 3.10 -5.53
C ILE A 33 6.91 2.35 -6.49
N GLU A 34 7.19 1.08 -6.25
CA GLU A 34 8.07 0.28 -7.12
C GLU A 34 7.49 0.13 -8.54
N ARG A 35 6.16 0.03 -8.66
CA ARG A 35 5.50 -0.03 -9.98
C ARG A 35 5.49 1.31 -10.69
N ASP A 36 5.31 2.38 -9.93
CA ASP A 36 5.37 3.74 -10.43
C ASP A 36 6.77 4.06 -10.98
N ASP A 37 7.82 3.80 -10.18
CA ASP A 37 9.23 3.92 -10.59
C ASP A 37 9.51 3.12 -11.88
N ALA A 38 8.99 1.89 -11.97
CA ALA A 38 9.15 1.05 -13.16
C ALA A 38 8.40 1.60 -14.38
N ALA A 39 7.22 2.21 -14.19
CA ALA A 39 6.49 2.86 -15.26
C ALA A 39 7.24 4.09 -15.76
N SER A 40 7.72 4.95 -14.86
CA SER A 40 8.53 6.13 -15.21
C SER A 40 9.81 5.73 -15.93
N ALA A 41 10.53 4.70 -15.46
CA ALA A 41 11.73 4.18 -16.10
C ALA A 41 11.46 3.63 -17.51
N ALA A 42 10.25 3.12 -17.75
CA ALA A 42 9.79 2.66 -19.05
C ALA A 42 9.19 3.78 -19.93
N GLY A 43 9.22 5.04 -19.50
CA GLY A 43 8.61 6.17 -20.21
C GLY A 43 7.09 6.11 -20.28
N ARG A 44 6.45 5.37 -19.37
CA ARG A 44 4.99 5.28 -19.24
C ARG A 44 4.47 6.34 -18.26
N PRO A 45 3.18 6.69 -18.33
CA PRO A 45 2.56 7.58 -17.35
C PRO A 45 2.74 7.06 -15.92
N SER A 46 2.88 8.00 -14.98
CA SER A 46 2.86 7.74 -13.53
C SER A 46 1.56 7.03 -13.14
N LEU A 47 1.67 6.03 -12.26
CA LEU A 47 0.54 5.36 -11.62
C LEU A 47 0.02 6.17 -10.43
N LEU A 48 0.86 7.01 -9.84
CA LEU A 48 0.50 7.88 -8.74
C LEU A 48 0.05 9.25 -9.26
N ASP A 49 -0.86 9.88 -8.53
CA ASP A 49 -1.29 11.24 -8.82
C ASP A 49 -0.28 12.23 -8.25
N ASP A 50 0.74 12.52 -9.04
CA ASP A 50 1.85 13.40 -8.65
C ASP A 50 1.39 14.83 -8.32
N GLU A 51 0.38 15.34 -9.05
CA GLU A 51 -0.18 16.68 -8.81
C GLU A 51 -0.89 16.73 -7.46
N PHE A 52 -1.71 15.73 -7.17
CA PHE A 52 -2.41 15.62 -5.89
C PHE A 52 -1.41 15.49 -4.74
N ILE A 53 -0.40 14.62 -4.87
CA ILE A 53 0.61 14.41 -3.84
C ILE A 53 1.35 15.72 -3.54
N GLN A 54 1.83 16.41 -4.58
CA GLN A 54 2.58 17.66 -4.41
C GLN A 54 1.73 18.79 -3.81
N THR A 55 0.45 18.86 -4.16
CA THR A 55 -0.44 19.97 -3.77
C THR A 55 -1.09 19.76 -2.40
N HIS A 56 -1.42 18.50 -2.06
CA HIS A 56 -2.31 18.19 -0.95
C HIS A 56 -1.67 17.34 0.16
N THR A 57 -0.39 17.00 0.04
CA THR A 57 0.29 16.21 1.06
C THR A 57 1.57 16.88 1.54
N VAL A 58 2.01 16.50 2.75
CA VAL A 58 3.29 16.91 3.32
C VAL A 58 4.00 15.65 3.81
N GLY A 59 5.32 15.59 3.67
CA GLY A 59 6.12 14.46 4.17
C GLY A 59 6.14 13.22 3.25
N PHE A 60 5.73 13.35 1.98
CA PHE A 60 5.69 12.20 1.07
C PHE A 60 7.08 11.62 0.81
N ASP A 61 8.10 12.45 0.66
CA ASP A 61 9.48 11.98 0.40
C ASP A 61 10.07 11.25 1.62
N GLU A 62 9.74 11.68 2.83
CA GLU A 62 10.06 10.97 4.08
C GLU A 62 9.38 9.60 4.12
N LEU A 63 8.08 9.57 3.82
CA LEU A 63 7.31 8.33 3.77
C LEU A 63 7.85 7.36 2.71
N ARG A 64 8.11 7.86 1.50
CA ARG A 64 8.67 7.07 0.39
C ARG A 64 10.01 6.45 0.79
N ARG A 65 10.88 7.23 1.45
CA ARG A 65 12.15 6.72 1.99
C ARG A 65 11.91 5.62 3.02
N ASP A 66 11.07 5.85 4.04
CA ASP A 66 10.77 4.86 5.09
C ASP A 66 10.27 3.53 4.49
N VAL A 67 9.36 3.61 3.53
CA VAL A 67 8.74 2.45 2.88
C VAL A 67 9.73 1.67 2.01
N LEU A 68 10.67 2.36 1.35
CA LEU A 68 11.65 1.74 0.46
C LEU A 68 12.93 1.26 1.15
N ILE A 69 13.14 1.59 2.43
CA ILE A 69 14.24 1.01 3.21
C ILE A 69 14.14 -0.52 3.09
N PRO A 70 15.21 -1.23 2.68
CA PRO A 70 15.24 -2.68 2.69
C PRO A 70 15.15 -3.15 4.14
N SER A 71 13.94 -3.38 4.65
CA SER A 71 13.79 -3.91 6.01
C SER A 71 14.29 -5.36 5.99
N GLY A 72 15.55 -5.56 6.37
CA GLY A 72 16.04 -6.86 6.80
C GLY A 72 15.21 -7.26 8.02
N LYS A 73 14.17 -8.06 7.79
CA LYS A 73 13.08 -8.39 8.71
C LYS A 73 12.23 -7.18 9.11
N ILE A 74 10.93 -7.28 8.83
CA ILE A 74 9.88 -6.68 9.66
C ILE A 74 9.88 -7.45 10.99
N SER A 75 11.00 -7.42 11.73
CA SER A 75 11.13 -8.09 13.02
C SER A 75 10.59 -7.18 14.11
N ASN A 76 9.56 -7.67 14.79
CA ASN A 76 9.31 -7.43 16.21
C ASN A 76 8.87 -6.04 16.70
N VAL A 77 8.10 -5.26 15.92
CA VAL A 77 7.44 -4.06 16.49
C VAL A 77 5.97 -4.31 16.90
N PHE A 78 5.38 -5.48 16.59
CA PHE A 78 3.95 -5.75 16.87
C PHE A 78 3.63 -7.17 17.33
N LEU A 79 4.63 -7.97 17.67
CA LEU A 79 4.45 -9.31 18.26
C LEU A 79 5.30 -9.41 19.53
N ASP A 80 4.91 -8.65 20.55
CA ASP A 80 5.05 -8.97 21.97
C ASP A 80 3.74 -8.56 22.67
#